data_AF-A0AAD6VEB9-F1
#
_entry.id   AF-A0AAD6VEB9-F1
#
_cell.length_a   1.000
_cell.length_b   1.000
_cell.length_c   1.000
_cell.angle_alpha   90.00
_cell.angle_beta   90.00
_cell.angle_gamma   90.00
#
_symmetry.space_group_name_H-M   'P 1'
#
loop_
_entity.id
_entity.type
_entity.pdbx_description
1 polymer ?
#
loop_
_entity_poly.entity_id
_entity_poly.type
_entity_poly.pdbx_seq_one_letter_code
_entity_poly.pdbx_strand_id
1 'polypeptide(L)'
;VASHHYSAYRDASSPVLIQRDSMDNEPDKNILAIFQWILAGTGRHIPLQVEVCAEETARQSAGSGSCGIAAHNFIESEIAEEVAQWTDSASDLFRRRCALRDLVMFH
;
A
#
# COMPACT_ATOMS: atom_id res chain seq x y z
N VAL A 1 4.64 21.78 7.02
CA VAL A 1 5.59 20.67 6.89
C VAL A 1 4.87 19.60 6.09
N ALA A 2 5.38 19.19 4.93
CA ALA A 2 4.76 18.11 4.17
C ALA A 2 4.87 16.83 5.00
N SER A 3 3.73 16.20 5.30
CA SER A 3 3.72 14.89 5.95
C SER A 3 4.18 13.88 4.90
N HIS A 4 5.34 13.26 5.09
CA HIS A 4 5.80 12.17 4.25
C HIS A 4 5.09 10.90 4.70
N HIS A 5 3.93 10.65 4.12
CA HIS A 5 3.10 9.48 4.40
C HIS A 5 2.92 8.64 3.14
N TYR A 6 2.93 7.33 3.30
CA TYR A 6 2.77 6.37 2.21
C TYR A 6 1.51 5.54 2.43
N SER A 7 0.71 5.44 1.38
CA SER A 7 -0.46 4.58 1.25
C SER A 7 -0.30 3.71 0.01
N ALA A 8 -1.00 2.57 -0.02
CA ALA A 8 -0.98 1.67 -1.15
C ALA A 8 -2.36 1.57 -1.80
N TYR A 9 -2.37 1.37 -3.12
CA TYR A 9 -3.59 1.28 -3.92
C TYR A 9 -3.54 0.03 -4.79
N ARG A 10 -4.64 -0.73 -4.82
CA ARG A 10 -4.83 -1.92 -5.66
C ARG A 10 -6.00 -1.71 -6.60
N ASP A 11 -5.75 -1.89 -7.90
CA ASP A 11 -6.82 -2.04 -8.89
C ASP A 11 -7.31 -3.50 -8.85
N ALA A 12 -8.55 -3.69 -8.41
CA ALA A 12 -9.16 -5.01 -8.29
C ALA A 12 -9.86 -5.49 -9.58
N SER A 13 -9.56 -4.88 -10.74
CA SER A 13 -10.30 -5.11 -12.00
C SER A 13 -11.81 -4.89 -11.85
N SER A 14 -12.16 -3.99 -10.94
CA SER A 14 -13.52 -3.61 -10.57
C SER A 14 -13.64 -2.08 -10.68
N PRO A 15 -14.85 -1.48 -10.63
CA PRO A 15 -15.01 -0.02 -10.58
C PRO A 15 -14.34 0.65 -9.37
N VAL A 16 -13.69 -0.12 -8.49
CA VAL A 16 -13.14 0.30 -7.22
C VAL A 16 -11.62 0.19 -7.22
N LEU A 17 -10.97 1.30 -6.91
CA LEU A 17 -9.58 1.34 -6.45
C LEU A 17 -9.56 1.14 -4.93
N ILE A 18 -8.86 0.12 -4.45
CA ILE A 18 -8.81 -0.18 -3.01
C ILE A 18 -7.57 0.48 -2.41
N GLN A 19 -7.77 1.32 -1.41
CA GLN A 19 -6.70 1.92 -0.62
C GLN A 19 -6.42 1.09 0.64
N ARG A 20 -5.15 0.95 1.00
CA ARG A 20 -4.73 0.65 2.37
C ARG A 20 -3.82 1.74 2.92
N ASP A 21 -4.12 2.13 4.15
CA ASP A 21 -3.42 3.18 4.88
C ASP A 21 -3.15 2.73 6.31
N SER A 22 -1.89 2.76 6.73
CA SER A 22 -1.51 2.30 8.08
C SER A 22 -1.98 3.20 9.23
N MET A 23 -2.53 4.38 8.92
CA MET A 23 -3.09 5.34 9.87
C MET A 23 -4.59 5.61 9.62
N ASP A 24 -5.26 4.79 8.80
CA ASP A 24 -6.68 4.95 8.46
C ASP A 24 -7.03 6.34 7.89
N ASN A 25 -6.10 6.98 7.17
CA ASN A 25 -6.38 8.25 6.50
C ASN A 25 -7.34 8.07 5.31
N GLU A 26 -8.16 9.09 5.06
CA GLU A 26 -8.97 9.18 3.84
C GLU A 26 -8.09 9.21 2.57
N PRO A 27 -8.58 8.67 1.45
CA PRO A 27 -7.86 8.76 0.17
C PRO A 27 -7.63 10.20 -0.26
N ASP A 28 -6.47 10.46 -0.88
CA ASP A 28 -6.26 11.76 -1.53
C ASP A 28 -7.30 11.96 -2.63
N LYS A 29 -7.96 13.13 -2.63
CA LYS A 29 -9.00 13.50 -3.60
C LYS A 29 -8.56 13.41 -5.07
N ASN A 30 -7.26 13.47 -5.35
CA ASN A 30 -6.72 13.42 -6.70
C ASN A 30 -6.32 12.02 -7.14
N ILE A 31 -6.29 11.02 -6.24
CA ILE A 31 -5.75 9.70 -6.58
C ILE A 31 -6.55 9.01 -7.68
N LEU A 32 -7.88 9.17 -7.66
CA LEU A 32 -8.75 8.62 -8.69
C LEU A 32 -8.43 9.21 -10.07
N ALA A 33 -8.29 10.53 -10.16
CA ALA A 33 -7.95 11.21 -11.42
C ALA A 33 -6.57 10.79 -11.93
N ILE A 34 -5.60 10.58 -11.03
CA ILE A 34 -4.26 10.09 -11.37
C ILE A 34 -4.34 8.67 -11.96
N PHE A 35 -5.07 7.75 -11.32
CA PHE A 35 -5.23 6.39 -11.84
C PHE A 35 -5.98 6.35 -13.16
N GLN A 36 -7.04 7.15 -13.31
CA GLN A 36 -7.77 7.29 -14.57
C GLN A 36 -6.86 7.79 -15.69
N TRP A 37 -5.99 8.75 -15.40
CA TRP A 37 -5.01 9.25 -16.36
C TRP A 37 -3.95 8.20 -16.72
N ILE A 38 -3.41 7.46 -15.74
CA ILE A 38 -2.42 6.38 -15.97
C ILE A 38 -3.00 5.27 -16.86
N LEU A 39 -4.27 4.89 -16.63
CA LEU A 39 -4.92 3.80 -17.33
C LEU A 39 -5.55 4.22 -18.67
N ALA A 40 -5.66 5.52 -18.93
CA ALA A 40 -6.23 6.05 -20.17
C ALA A 40 -5.47 5.50 -21.40
N GLY A 41 -6.22 4.93 -22.34
CA GLY A 41 -5.66 4.39 -23.59
C GLY A 41 -4.97 3.02 -23.46
N THR A 42 -4.93 2.42 -22.26
CA THR A 42 -4.33 1.08 -22.06
C THR A 42 -5.27 -0.07 -22.39
N GLY A 43 -6.56 0.20 -22.64
CA GLY A 43 -7.59 -0.81 -22.83
C GLY A 43 -7.98 -1.57 -21.54
N ARG A 44 -7.37 -1.21 -20.40
CA ARG A 44 -7.72 -1.74 -19.09
C ARG A 44 -9.00 -1.10 -18.57
N HIS A 45 -9.62 -1.78 -17.61
CA HIS A 45 -10.72 -1.23 -16.83
C HIS A 45 -10.28 0.06 -16.12
N ILE A 46 -11.16 1.06 -16.05
CA ILE A 46 -10.88 2.36 -15.44
C ILE A 46 -11.66 2.48 -14.12
N PRO A 47 -11.01 2.66 -12.96
CA PRO A 47 -11.70 2.81 -11.69
C PRO A 47 -12.56 4.08 -11.66
N LEU A 48 -13.71 4.01 -10.99
CA LEU A 48 -14.69 5.09 -10.85
C LEU A 48 -14.79 5.62 -9.43
N GLN A 49 -14.36 4.83 -8.44
CA GLN A 49 -14.35 5.23 -7.03
C GLN A 49 -13.15 4.64 -6.29
N VAL A 50 -12.87 5.20 -5.12
CA VAL A 50 -11.83 4.71 -4.21
C VAL A 50 -12.51 4.25 -2.93
N GLU A 51 -12.18 3.06 -2.47
CA GLU A 51 -12.67 2.52 -1.20
C GLU A 51 -11.50 2.23 -0.27
N VAL A 52 -11.66 2.55 1.01
CA VAL A 52 -10.70 2.16 2.05
C VAL A 52 -10.96 0.70 2.38
N CYS A 53 -9.91 -0.12 2.36
CA CYS A 53 -10.02 -1.53 2.72
C CYS A 53 -10.45 -1.67 4.18
N ALA A 54 -11.55 -2.39 4.42
CA ALA A 54 -12.12 -2.58 5.75
C ALA A 54 -11.45 -3.71 6.57
N GLU A 55 -10.56 -4.50 5.94
CA GLU A 55 -9.86 -5.60 6.61
C GLU A 55 -8.77 -5.11 7.56
N GLU A 56 -8.37 -5.98 8.51
CA GLU A 56 -7.28 -5.67 9.44
C GLU A 56 -6.05 -5.23 8.64
N THR A 57 -5.74 -3.95 8.74
CA THR A 57 -4.63 -3.35 8.04
C THR A 57 -3.39 -3.41 8.92
N ALA A 58 -2.22 -3.60 8.30
CA ALA A 58 -0.92 -3.43 8.93
C ALA A 58 -0.83 -2.01 9.56
N ARG A 59 -1.15 -1.88 10.85
CA ARG A 59 -1.25 -0.59 11.55
C ARG A 59 0.10 -0.16 12.10
N GLN A 60 0.44 1.11 11.90
CA GLN A 60 1.56 1.73 12.59
C GLN A 60 1.08 2.39 13.89
N SER A 61 1.86 2.29 14.96
CA SER A 61 1.59 3.04 16.19
C SER A 61 2.34 4.37 16.19
N ALA A 62 1.90 5.30 17.04
CA ALA A 62 2.46 6.65 17.11
C ALA A 62 3.95 6.70 17.51
N GLY A 63 4.48 5.62 18.10
CA GLY A 63 5.87 5.52 18.58
C GLY A 63 6.73 4.50 17.83
N SER A 64 6.14 3.63 17.02
CA SER A 64 6.85 2.60 16.26
C SER A 64 6.06 2.21 15.01
N GLY A 65 6.74 2.13 13.87
CA GLY A 65 6.12 1.74 12.61
C GLY A 65 6.77 2.40 11.40
N SER A 66 6.33 2.03 10.21
CA SER A 66 6.73 2.69 8.97
C SER A 66 5.62 2.54 7.94
N CYS A 67 5.04 3.66 7.52
CA CYS A 67 3.97 3.69 6.53
C CYS A 67 4.43 3.10 5.19
N GLY A 68 5.70 3.30 4.84
CA GLY A 68 6.31 2.67 3.67
C GLY A 68 6.40 1.15 3.78
N ILE A 69 6.74 0.61 4.96
CA ILE A 69 6.78 -0.85 5.16
C ILE A 69 5.38 -1.44 5.18
N ALA A 70 4.42 -0.77 5.81
CA ALA A 70 3.03 -1.21 5.82
C ALA A 70 2.43 -1.21 4.40
N ALA A 71 2.66 -0.14 3.63
CA ALA A 71 2.24 -0.04 2.24
C ALA A 71 2.88 -1.12 1.36
N HIS A 72 4.16 -1.40 1.55
CA HIS A 72 4.88 -2.44 0.82
C HIS A 72 4.39 -3.85 1.19
N ASN A 73 4.23 -4.16 2.48
CA ASN A 73 3.71 -5.45 2.95
C ASN A 73 2.30 -5.73 2.40
N PHE A 74 1.46 -4.70 2.27
CA PHE A 74 0.17 -4.85 1.59
C PHE A 74 0.35 -5.32 0.15
N ILE A 75 1.18 -4.64 -0.65
CA ILE A 75 1.43 -5.03 -2.05
C ILE A 75 1.99 -6.46 -2.13
N GLU A 76 2.91 -6.84 -1.25
CA GLU A 76 3.47 -8.20 -1.24
C GLU A 76 2.43 -9.26 -0.87
N SER A 77 1.58 -9.01 0.13
CA SER A 77 0.51 -9.92 0.54
C SER A 77 -0.56 -10.15 -0.53
N GLU A 78 -0.69 -9.22 -1.47
CA GLU A 78 -1.59 -9.33 -2.63
C GLU A 78 -1.02 -10.23 -3.73
N ILE A 79 0.29 -10.46 -3.72
CA ILE A 79 1.00 -11.27 -4.72
C ILE A 79 1.24 -12.68 -4.19
N ALA A 80 1.45 -12.82 -2.88
CA ALA A 80 1.85 -14.07 -2.23
C ALA A 80 1.13 -14.24 -0.88
N GLU A 81 0.32 -15.29 -0.77
CA GLU A 81 -0.48 -15.59 0.44
C GLU A 81 0.39 -15.95 1.65
N GLU A 82 1.62 -16.41 1.43
CA GLU A 82 2.58 -16.73 2.49
C GLU A 82 3.22 -15.51 3.16
N VAL A 83 3.00 -14.30 2.63
CA VAL A 83 3.52 -13.07 3.22
C VAL A 83 2.74 -12.76 4.49
N ALA A 84 3.41 -12.93 5.63
CA ALA A 84 2.82 -12.58 6.92
C ALA A 84 2.46 -11.09 6.97
N GLN A 85 1.29 -10.81 7.54
CA GLN A 85 0.86 -9.44 7.80
C GLN A 85 1.83 -8.74 8.75
N TRP A 86 2.28 -7.56 8.36
CA TRP A 86 3.21 -6.76 9.14
C TRP A 86 2.54 -6.14 10.37
N THR A 87 3.29 -6.08 11.47
CA THR A 87 2.97 -5.31 12.67
C THR A 87 4.11 -4.34 12.98
N ASP A 88 3.83 -3.25 13.69
CA ASP A 88 4.83 -2.29 14.13
C ASP A 88 6.04 -2.92 14.86
N SER A 89 5.79 -3.95 15.66
CA SER A 89 6.81 -4.74 16.36
C SER A 89 7.74 -5.54 15.44
N ALA A 90 7.33 -5.82 14.19
CA ALA A 90 8.12 -6.53 13.19
C ALA A 90 8.91 -5.60 12.25
N SER A 91 8.80 -4.27 12.43
CA SER A 91 9.35 -3.27 11.49
C SER A 91 10.86 -3.33 11.29
N ASP A 92 11.63 -3.59 12.34
CA ASP A 92 13.09 -3.70 12.25
C ASP A 92 13.52 -4.99 11.55
N LEU A 93 12.82 -6.09 11.82
CA LEU A 93 13.07 -7.38 11.19
C LEU A 93 12.80 -7.30 9.68
N PHE A 94 11.65 -6.72 9.32
CA PHE A 94 11.22 -6.60 7.94
C PHE A 94 12.15 -5.66 7.13
N ARG A 95 12.52 -4.50 7.69
CA ARG A 95 13.48 -3.58 7.06
C ARG A 95 14.81 -4.26 6.77
N ARG A 96 15.40 -4.94 7.76
CA ARG A 96 16.76 -5.47 7.65
C ARG A 96 16.84 -6.78 6.89
N ARG A 97 15.82 -7.65 6.95
CA ARG A 97 15.90 -9.02 6.41
C ARG A 97 15.16 -9.23 5.10
N CYS A 98 14.11 -8.46 4.83
CA CYS A 98 13.31 -8.61 3.62
C CYS A 98 13.61 -7.46 2.66
N ALA A 99 13.10 -6.26 2.95
CA ALA A 99 13.16 -5.13 2.02
C ALA A 99 14.61 -4.74 1.60
N LEU A 100 15.54 -4.60 2.55
CA LEU A 100 16.94 -4.24 2.21
C LEU A 100 17.70 -5.38 1.54
N ARG A 101 17.44 -6.63 1.95
CA ARG A 101 18.10 -7.80 1.33
C ARG A 101 17.64 -7.93 -0.12
N ASP A 102 16.34 -7.83 -0.35
CA ASP A 102 15.77 -8.01 -1.68
C ASP A 102 16.16 -6.83 -2.58
N LEU A 103 16.21 -5.61 -2.06
CA LEU A 103 16.78 -4.46 -2.78
C LEU A 103 18.22 -4.72 -3.24
N VAL A 104 19.07 -5.30 -2.39
CA VAL A 104 20.46 -5.62 -2.73
C VAL A 104 20.58 -6.79 -3.72
N MET A 105 19.64 -7.73 -3.70
CA MET A 105 19.66 -8.90 -4.58
C MET A 105 19.16 -8.60 -6.00
N PHE A 106 18.28 -7.61 -6.16
CA PHE A 106 17.66 -7.25 -7.43
C PHE A 106 18.22 -5.96 -8.08
N HIS A 107 19.31 -5.40 -7.54
CA HIS A 107 20.11 -4.32 -8.14
C HIS A 107 21.55 -4.78 -8.40
#